data_AF-A0A3N5BS31-F1
#
_entry.id   AF-A0A3N5BS31-F1
#
_cell.length_a   1.000
_cell.length_b   1.000
_cell.length_c   1.000
_cell.angle_alpha   90.00
_cell.angle_beta   90.00
_cell.angle_gamma   90.00
#
_symmetry.space_group_name_H-M   'P 1'
#
loop_
_entity.id
_entity.type
_entity.pdbx_description
1 polymer ?
#
loop_
_entity_poly.entity_id
_entity_poly.type
_entity_poly.pdbx_seq_one_letter_code
_entity_poly.pdbx_strand_id
1 'polypeptide(L)'
;MSLYSFSKDVAKVAKEAGNINLYSQILEIQEKALELQNENAELKKQIEELKDNSDIAKQLITQDNVYYLENVEGNDGPFCTGCWDNSSKLIRLHVNERDNARSLTNCTKCEKSVWSDLY
;
A
#
# COMPACT_ATOMS: atom_id res chain seq x y z
N MET A 1 -22.38 10.84 -15.65
CA MET A 1 -23.49 10.71 -14.69
C MET A 1 -23.12 9.62 -13.71
N SER A 2 -23.33 9.82 -12.41
CA SER A 2 -23.04 8.79 -11.41
C SER A 2 -24.11 7.70 -11.47
N LEU A 3 -23.74 6.44 -11.21
CA LEU A 3 -24.70 5.33 -11.09
C LEU A 3 -25.79 5.64 -10.05
N TYR A 4 -25.44 6.42 -9.04
CA TYR A 4 -26.35 6.93 -8.02
C TYR A 4 -27.44 7.85 -8.57
N SER A 5 -27.10 8.77 -9.50
CA SER A 5 -28.10 9.69 -10.07
C SER A 5 -29.07 8.94 -10.99
N PHE A 6 -28.56 8.04 -11.82
CA PHE A 6 -29.38 7.23 -12.72
C PHE A 6 -30.36 6.32 -11.96
N SER A 7 -29.86 5.59 -10.96
CA SER A 7 -30.69 4.68 -10.16
C SER A 7 -31.75 5.40 -9.32
N LYS A 8 -31.46 6.62 -8.84
CA LYS A 8 -32.45 7.48 -8.15
C LYS A 8 -33.58 7.92 -9.09
N ASP A 9 -33.27 8.25 -10.33
CA ASP A 9 -34.27 8.63 -11.33
C ASP A 9 -35.19 7.45 -11.68
N VAL A 10 -34.61 6.25 -11.86
CA VAL A 10 -35.39 5.02 -12.12
C VAL A 10 -36.25 4.65 -10.90
N ALA A 11 -35.73 4.81 -9.68
CA ALA A 11 -36.50 4.57 -8.46
C ALA A 11 -37.69 5.52 -8.33
N LYS A 12 -37.52 6.80 -8.69
CA LYS A 12 -38.60 7.79 -8.70
C LYS A 12 -39.70 7.41 -9.69
N VAL A 13 -39.33 6.98 -10.90
CA VAL A 13 -40.28 6.50 -11.91
C VAL A 13 -41.03 5.24 -11.44
N ALA A 14 -40.35 4.29 -10.81
CA ALA A 14 -40.98 3.07 -10.27
C ALA A 14 -41.97 3.38 -9.14
N LYS A 15 -41.65 4.36 -8.28
CA LYS A 15 -42.53 4.84 -7.21
C LYS A 15 -43.76 5.56 -7.78
N GLU A 16 -43.59 6.40 -8.79
CA GLU A 16 -44.67 7.11 -9.48
C GLU A 16 -45.60 6.14 -10.23
N ALA A 17 -45.07 5.02 -10.73
CA ALA A 17 -45.86 3.94 -11.33
C ALA A 17 -46.59 3.03 -10.30
N GLY A 18 -46.49 3.32 -9.00
CA GLY A 18 -47.12 2.52 -7.94
C GLY A 18 -46.48 1.15 -7.68
N ASN A 19 -45.30 0.88 -8.25
CA ASN A 19 -44.64 -0.42 -8.14
C ASN A 19 -43.59 -0.40 -7.02
N ILE A 20 -44.06 -0.53 -5.79
CA ILE A 20 -43.26 -0.51 -4.55
C ILE A 20 -42.20 -1.64 -4.54
N ASN A 21 -42.50 -2.78 -5.19
CA ASN A 21 -41.56 -3.89 -5.31
C ASN A 21 -40.35 -3.52 -6.18
N LEU A 22 -40.58 -2.92 -7.35
CA LEU A 22 -39.51 -2.40 -8.21
C LEU A 22 -38.67 -1.35 -7.48
N TYR A 23 -39.30 -0.45 -6.71
CA TYR A 23 -38.58 0.55 -5.92
C TYR A 23 -37.60 -0.10 -4.92
N SER A 24 -38.06 -1.14 -4.22
CA SER A 24 -37.25 -1.86 -3.22
C SER A 24 -36.07 -2.59 -3.87
N GLN A 25 -36.31 -3.27 -5.00
CA GLN A 25 -35.26 -3.95 -5.77
C GLN A 25 -34.19 -2.97 -6.30
N ILE A 26 -34.60 -1.78 -6.74
CA ILE A 26 -33.66 -0.76 -7.20
C ILE A 26 -32.76 -0.26 -6.04
N LEU A 27 -33.32 -0.10 -4.83
CA LEU A 27 -32.53 0.28 -3.67
C LEU A 27 -31.53 -0.80 -3.26
N GLU A 28 -31.93 -2.07 -3.26
CA GLU A 28 -31.01 -3.20 -2.99
C GLU A 28 -29.88 -3.28 -4.02
N ILE A 29 -30.18 -3.03 -5.30
CA ILE A 29 -29.16 -2.98 -6.36
C ILE A 29 -28.21 -1.80 -6.13
N GLN A 30 -28.70 -0.64 -5.69
CA GLN A 30 -27.86 0.51 -5.37
C GLN A 30 -26.89 0.19 -4.24
N GLU A 31 -27.38 -0.41 -3.16
CA GLU A 31 -26.57 -0.80 -2.01
C GLU A 31 -25.45 -1.76 -2.43
N LYS A 32 -25.81 -2.85 -3.11
CA LYS A 32 -24.83 -3.83 -3.62
C LYS A 32 -23.85 -3.21 -4.62
N ALA A 33 -24.31 -2.30 -5.47
CA ALA A 33 -23.43 -1.62 -6.43
C ALA A 33 -22.44 -0.68 -5.73
N LEU A 34 -22.83 -0.02 -4.64
CA LEU A 34 -21.94 0.79 -3.82
C LEU A 34 -20.92 -0.07 -3.08
N GLU A 35 -21.34 -1.19 -2.50
CA GLU A 35 -20.45 -2.16 -1.87
C GLU A 35 -19.39 -2.66 -2.86
N LEU A 36 -19.82 -3.12 -4.04
CA LEU A 36 -18.92 -3.57 -5.09
C LEU A 36 -17.97 -2.47 -5.58
N GLN A 37 -18.42 -1.22 -5.65
CA GLN A 37 -17.55 -0.10 -6.02
C GLN A 37 -16.47 0.15 -4.97
N ASN A 38 -16.84 0.09 -3.68
CA ASN A 38 -15.90 0.26 -2.57
C ASN A 38 -14.88 -0.88 -2.55
N GLU A 39 -15.33 -2.14 -2.67
CA GLU A 39 -14.45 -3.30 -2.76
C GLU A 39 -13.51 -3.21 -3.95
N ASN A 40 -14.01 -2.80 -5.13
CA ASN A 40 -13.18 -2.64 -6.33
C ASN A 40 -12.11 -1.55 -6.14
N ALA A 41 -12.45 -0.44 -5.50
CA ALA A 41 -11.50 0.63 -5.20
C ALA A 41 -10.41 0.15 -4.23
N GLU A 42 -10.79 -0.56 -3.17
CA GLU A 42 -9.86 -1.13 -2.19
C GLU A 42 -8.95 -2.19 -2.82
N LEU A 43 -9.49 -3.10 -3.62
CA LEU A 43 -8.69 -4.10 -4.33
C LEU A 43 -7.72 -3.47 -5.33
N LYS A 44 -8.15 -2.43 -6.06
CA LYS A 44 -7.25 -1.69 -6.97
C LYS A 44 -6.09 -1.05 -6.22
N LYS A 45 -6.37 -0.44 -5.08
CA LYS A 45 -5.36 0.15 -4.21
C LYS A 45 -4.37 -0.92 -3.71
N GLN A 46 -4.86 -2.07 -3.25
CA GLN A 46 -3.99 -3.18 -2.83
C GLN A 46 -3.13 -3.71 -3.99
N ILE A 47 -3.67 -3.80 -5.20
CA ILE A 47 -2.91 -4.20 -6.39
C ILE A 47 -1.80 -3.18 -6.69
N GLU A 48 -2.08 -1.88 -6.58
CA GLU A 48 -1.10 -0.82 -6.77
C GLU A 48 0.02 -0.91 -5.72
N GLU A 49 -0.33 -1.03 -4.44
CA GLU A 49 0.63 -1.21 -3.34
C GLU A 49 1.52 -2.45 -3.53
N LEU A 50 0.94 -3.57 -4.00
CA LEU A 50 1.70 -4.80 -4.28
C LEU A 50 2.65 -4.64 -5.48
N LYS A 51 2.23 -3.90 -6.52
CA LYS A 51 3.10 -3.62 -7.67
C LYS A 51 4.27 -2.72 -7.27
N ASP A 52 3.99 -1.65 -6.53
CA ASP A 52 5.02 -0.75 -6.04
C ASP A 52 6.04 -1.50 -5.17
N ASN A 53 5.56 -2.34 -4.24
CA ASN A 53 6.44 -3.17 -3.43
C ASN A 53 7.26 -4.17 -4.27
N SER A 54 6.67 -4.75 -5.31
CA SER A 54 7.38 -5.65 -6.22
C SER A 54 8.45 -4.93 -7.04
N ASP A 55 8.22 -3.69 -7.45
CA ASP A 55 9.18 -2.93 -8.24
C ASP A 55 10.33 -2.40 -7.38
N ILE A 56 10.04 -2.05 -6.13
CA ILE A 56 11.04 -1.78 -5.10
C ILE A 56 11.89 -3.03 -4.84
N ALA A 57 11.26 -4.20 -4.65
CA ALA A 57 11.97 -5.46 -4.36
C ALA A 57 13.03 -5.80 -5.41
N LYS A 58 12.78 -5.47 -6.69
CA LYS A 58 13.73 -5.70 -7.78
C LYS A 58 14.97 -4.79 -7.71
N GLN A 59 14.84 -3.62 -7.07
CA GLN A 59 15.90 -2.63 -6.93
C GLN A 59 16.66 -2.79 -5.60
N LEU A 60 16.26 -3.74 -4.75
CA LEU A 60 16.87 -3.96 -3.45
C LEU A 60 18.14 -4.82 -3.55
N ILE A 61 19.24 -4.27 -3.04
CA ILE A 61 20.53 -4.93 -2.90
C ILE A 61 20.78 -5.18 -1.42
N THR A 62 21.22 -6.40 -1.08
CA THR A 62 21.61 -6.75 0.29
C THR A 62 23.11 -6.58 0.47
N GLN A 63 23.53 -5.79 1.45
CA GLN A 63 24.94 -5.63 1.85
C GLN A 63 25.00 -5.59 3.38
N ASP A 64 25.85 -6.40 4.00
CA ASP A 64 26.06 -6.46 5.46
C ASP A 64 24.79 -6.45 6.33
N ASN A 65 23.82 -7.30 5.97
CA ASN A 65 22.53 -7.45 6.67
C ASN A 65 21.60 -6.23 6.64
N VAL A 66 21.90 -5.25 5.79
CA VAL A 66 21.03 -4.11 5.49
C VAL A 66 20.67 -4.09 4.01
N TYR A 67 19.59 -3.38 3.69
CA TYR A 67 19.13 -3.20 2.32
C TYR A 67 19.53 -1.83 1.77
N TYR A 68 19.85 -1.78 0.49
CA TYR A 68 20.07 -0.56 -0.28
C TYR A 68 19.20 -0.58 -1.54
N LEU A 69 18.77 0.58 -1.99
CA LEU A 69 18.11 0.77 -3.27
C LEU A 69 19.16 1.15 -4.32
N GLU A 70 19.20 0.38 -5.41
CA GLU A 70 20.01 0.72 -6.57
C GLU A 70 19.46 1.99 -7.23
N ASN A 71 20.27 3.05 -7.32
CA ASN A 71 19.92 4.26 -8.03
C ASN A 71 21.02 4.67 -9.03
N VAL A 72 20.70 5.60 -9.94
CA VAL A 72 21.61 6.01 -11.03
C VAL A 72 22.87 6.73 -10.53
N GLU A 73 22.81 7.34 -9.34
CA GLU A 73 23.89 8.11 -8.71
C GLU A 73 24.64 7.32 -7.61
N GLY A 74 24.21 6.10 -7.28
CA GLY A 74 24.77 5.25 -6.22
C GLY A 74 23.71 4.39 -5.50
N ASN A 75 24.11 3.73 -4.42
CA ASN A 75 23.18 2.96 -3.59
C ASN A 75 22.54 3.88 -2.54
N ASP A 76 21.21 4.04 -2.56
CA ASP A 76 20.49 4.78 -1.51
C ASP A 76 20.16 3.85 -0.33
N GLY A 77 20.44 4.27 0.89
CA GLY A 77 20.22 3.46 2.08
C GLY A 77 21.06 3.95 3.27
N PRO A 78 21.23 3.12 4.32
CA PRO A 78 20.75 1.74 4.49
C PRO A 78 19.29 1.64 4.99
N PHE A 79 18.64 0.50 4.69
CA PHE A 79 17.26 0.18 5.06
C PHE A 79 17.16 -1.13 5.87
N CYS A 80 16.12 -1.22 6.70
CA CYS A 80 15.90 -2.35 7.59
C CYS A 80 15.34 -3.57 6.83
N THR A 81 16.14 -4.64 6.78
CA THR A 81 15.76 -5.95 6.21
C THR A 81 14.50 -6.52 6.88
N GLY A 82 14.47 -6.57 8.22
CA GLY A 82 13.34 -7.14 8.94
C GLY A 82 12.02 -6.39 8.76
N CYS A 83 12.03 -5.06 8.58
CA CYS A 83 10.81 -4.29 8.32
C CYS A 83 10.31 -4.51 6.88
N TRP A 84 11.22 -4.63 5.93
CA TRP A 84 10.89 -4.96 4.55
C TRP A 84 10.33 -6.38 4.44
N ASP A 85 11.01 -7.38 4.99
CA ASP A 85 10.62 -8.78 4.84
C ASP A 85 9.29 -9.11 5.53
N ASN A 86 9.00 -8.45 6.65
CA ASN A 86 7.78 -8.71 7.42
C ASN A 86 6.58 -7.88 6.96
N SER A 87 6.79 -6.68 6.41
CA SER A 87 5.69 -5.74 6.13
C SER A 87 5.80 -4.97 4.82
N SER A 88 6.80 -5.28 4.00
CA SER A 88 7.15 -4.54 2.78
C SER A 88 7.27 -3.03 3.01
N LYS A 89 7.81 -2.66 4.18
CA LYS A 89 8.05 -1.25 4.56
C LYS A 89 9.54 -0.97 4.57
N LEU A 90 9.98 -0.11 3.65
CA LEU A 90 11.32 0.45 3.61
C LEU A 90 11.51 1.47 4.73
N ILE A 91 12.07 1.01 5.85
CA ILE A 91 12.42 1.90 6.96
C ILE A 91 13.92 2.20 6.89
N ARG A 92 14.26 3.48 6.70
CA ARG A 92 15.66 3.92 6.71
C ARG A 92 16.27 3.69 8.09
N LEU A 93 17.45 3.09 8.11
CA LEU A 93 18.22 2.90 9.32
C LEU A 93 18.99 4.18 9.65
N HIS A 94 19.08 4.50 10.93
CA HIS A 94 19.82 5.65 11.44
C HIS A 94 21.15 5.18 12.01
N VAL A 95 22.22 5.94 11.77
CA VAL A 95 23.54 5.64 12.33
C VAL A 95 23.57 6.17 13.76
N ASN A 96 23.74 5.28 14.74
CA ASN A 96 23.89 5.64 16.16
C ASN A 96 25.36 5.85 16.53
N GLU A 97 26.20 4.87 16.17
CA GLU A 97 27.62 4.87 16.47
C GLU A 97 28.41 4.51 15.22
N ARG A 98 29.60 5.07 15.09
CA ARG A 98 30.51 4.80 13.99
C ARG A 98 31.92 4.71 14.54
N ASP A 99 32.60 3.60 14.27
CA ASP A 99 34.04 3.46 14.50
C ASP A 99 34.79 3.48 13.15
N ASN A 100 36.08 3.17 13.14
CA ASN A 100 36.90 3.23 11.92
C ASN A 100 36.62 2.10 10.91
N ALA A 101 35.87 1.06 11.29
CA ALA A 101 35.60 -0.12 10.48
C ALA A 101 34.11 -0.41 10.29
N ARG A 102 33.26 0.01 11.24
CA ARG A 102 31.84 -0.35 11.30
C ARG A 102 30.95 0.81 11.73
N SER A 103 29.68 0.69 11.37
CA SER A 103 28.61 1.53 11.86
C SER A 103 27.53 0.69 12.53
N LEU A 104 27.13 1.11 13.73
CA LEU A 104 25.94 0.60 14.40
C LEU A 104 24.75 1.41 13.91
N THR A 105 23.87 0.76 13.17
CA THR A 105 22.64 1.36 12.69
C THR A 105 21.44 0.80 13.43
N ASN A 106 20.40 1.60 13.63
CA ASN A 106 19.16 1.16 14.25
C ASN A 106 17.93 1.51 13.43
N CYS A 107 16.91 0.67 13.55
CA CYS A 107 15.60 0.92 12.98
C CYS A 107 14.70 1.63 13.99
N THR A 108 14.09 2.75 13.60
CA THR A 108 13.11 3.48 14.41
C THR A 108 11.77 2.75 14.57
N LYS A 109 11.51 1.74 13.74
CA LYS A 109 10.23 1.01 13.74
C LYS A 109 10.26 -0.28 14.55
N CYS A 110 11.31 -1.09 14.40
CA CYS A 110 11.43 -2.38 15.07
C CYS A 110 12.49 -2.39 16.19
N GLU A 111 13.17 -1.26 16.41
CA GLU A 111 14.17 -1.03 17.46
C GLU A 111 15.37 -1.99 17.42
N LYS A 112 15.50 -2.76 16.34
CA LYS A 112 16.66 -3.63 16.11
C LYS A 112 17.83 -2.80 15.62
N SER A 113 19.00 -3.15 16.11
CA SER A 113 20.27 -2.57 15.67
C SER A 113 21.09 -3.60 14.90
N VAL A 114 21.79 -3.15 13.87
CA VAL A 114 22.62 -3.97 12.98
C VAL A 114 23.97 -3.29 12.82
N TRP A 115 25.03 -4.07 12.93
CA TRP A 115 26.38 -3.65 12.57
C TRP A 115 26.58 -3.85 11.07
N SER A 116 26.95 -2.79 10.36
CA SER A 116 27.34 -2.82 8.96
C SER A 116 28.74 -2.25 8.79
N ASP A 117 29.56 -2.88 7.97
CA ASP A 117 30.93 -2.43 7.71
C ASP A 117 30.90 -1.11 6.90
N LEU A 118 31.89 -0.25 7.13
CA LEU A 118 32.05 1.01 6.38
C LEU A 118 32.88 0.71 5.12
N TYR A 119 32.24 0.83 3.94
CA TYR A 119 32.92 0.72 2.65
C TYR A 119 33.68 2.00 2.28
#